data_AF-A0A170ZDE6-F1
#
_entry.id   AF-A0A170ZDE6-F1
#
_cell.length_a   1.000
_cell.length_b   1.000
_cell.length_c   1.000
_cell.angle_alpha   90.00
_cell.angle_beta   90.00
_cell.angle_gamma   90.00
#
_symmetry.space_group_name_H-M   'P 1'
#
loop_
_entity.id
_entity.type
_entity.pdbx_description
1 polymer ?
#
loop_
_entity_poly.entity_id
_entity_poly.type
_entity_poly.pdbx_seq_one_letter_code
_entity_poly.pdbx_strand_id
1 'polypeptide(L)'
;MKNHKFCQSCGMPFREDPNGGGTNADGTKSAAYCSYCYQNGSFTFNGTLKEFKEHCRQKMIEKGISKFIAWLFTRGIGRLDRWKK
;
A
#
# COMPACT_ATOMS: atom_id res chain seq x y z
N MET A 1 -7.31 10.37 -15.95
CA MET A 1 -6.49 9.48 -15.10
C MET A 1 -7.14 9.42 -13.72
N LYS A 2 -7.43 8.23 -13.17
CA LYS A 2 -8.04 8.13 -11.83
C LYS A 2 -7.00 8.54 -10.80
N ASN A 3 -7.22 9.69 -10.14
CA ASN A 3 -6.31 10.21 -9.13
C ASN A 3 -6.65 9.58 -7.78
N HIS A 4 -5.97 8.49 -7.41
CA HIS A 4 -6.24 7.83 -6.14
C HIS A 4 -5.59 8.62 -5.00
N LYS A 5 -6.37 8.96 -3.96
CA LYS A 5 -5.84 9.61 -2.75
C LYS A 5 -5.08 8.64 -1.85
N PHE A 6 -5.31 7.34 -2.04
CA PHE A 6 -4.76 6.24 -1.25
C PHE A 6 -4.19 5.17 -2.17
N CYS A 7 -3.10 4.55 -1.74
CA CYS A 7 -2.48 3.43 -2.44
C CYS A 7 -3.47 2.27 -2.57
N GLN A 8 -3.68 1.79 -3.79
CA GLN A 8 -4.57 0.66 -4.11
C GLN A 8 -3.97 -0.71 -3.75
N SER A 9 -2.81 -0.75 -3.10
CA SER A 9 -2.20 -1.96 -2.55
C SER A 9 -2.28 -2.01 -1.03
N CYS A 10 -1.75 -1.00 -0.33
CA CYS A 10 -1.72 -0.96 1.14
C CYS A 10 -2.74 -0.03 1.79
N GLY A 11 -3.47 0.78 1.02
CA GLY A 11 -4.41 1.77 1.57
C GLY A 11 -3.75 3.00 2.17
N MET A 12 -2.41 3.09 2.13
CA MET A 12 -1.67 4.22 2.70
C MET A 12 -1.97 5.51 1.91
N PRO A 13 -2.23 6.64 2.57
CA PRO A 13 -2.38 7.93 1.91
C PRO A 13 -1.09 8.33 1.17
N PHE A 14 -1.18 8.84 -0.05
CA PHE A 14 0.01 9.28 -0.80
C PHE A 14 0.74 10.46 -0.13
N ARG A 15 0.04 11.26 0.68
CA ARG A 15 0.65 12.33 1.50
C ARG A 15 1.68 11.80 2.52
N GLU A 16 1.59 10.53 2.89
CA GLU A 16 2.53 9.87 3.81
C GLU A 16 3.62 9.09 3.07
N ASP A 17 3.57 9.07 1.73
CA ASP A 17 4.60 8.46 0.90
C ASP A 17 5.73 9.49 0.66
N PRO A 18 6.97 9.25 1.15
CA PRO A 18 8.08 10.20 0.98
C PRO A 18 8.41 10.46 -0.49
N ASN A 19 8.13 9.51 -1.39
CA ASN A 19 8.41 9.64 -2.82
C ASN A 19 7.19 10.13 -3.62
N GLY A 20 6.04 10.32 -2.95
CA GLY A 20 4.80 10.80 -3.57
C GLY A 20 4.22 9.86 -4.63
N GLY A 21 4.54 8.57 -4.59
CA GLY A 21 4.09 7.56 -5.54
C GLY A 21 5.17 6.52 -5.87
N GLY A 22 4.74 5.34 -6.30
CA GLY A 22 5.61 4.29 -6.83
C GLY A 22 6.13 4.61 -8.23
N THR A 23 7.02 3.79 -8.75
CA THR A 23 7.59 3.93 -10.11
C THR A 23 7.17 2.77 -11.01
N ASN A 24 6.77 3.10 -12.22
CA ASN A 24 6.52 2.16 -13.31
C ASN A 24 7.85 1.72 -13.95
N ALA A 25 7.83 0.70 -14.80
CA ALA A 25 9.02 0.17 -15.46
C ALA A 25 9.69 1.19 -16.41
N ASP A 26 8.92 2.15 -16.91
CA ASP A 26 9.37 3.25 -17.77
C ASP A 26 9.94 4.45 -16.97
N GLY A 27 9.99 4.36 -15.64
CA GLY A 27 10.44 5.44 -14.76
C GLY A 27 9.37 6.49 -14.43
N THR A 28 8.16 6.39 -14.98
CA THR A 28 7.05 7.29 -14.64
C THR A 28 6.46 6.96 -13.27
N LYS A 29 5.79 7.94 -12.64
CA LYS A 29 5.13 7.72 -11.34
C LYS A 29 3.80 6.97 -11.49
N SER A 30 3.56 6.02 -10.58
CA SER A 30 2.29 5.34 -10.45
C SER A 30 1.28 6.22 -9.69
N ALA A 31 0.14 6.50 -10.32
CA ALA A 31 -0.98 7.21 -9.69
C ALA A 31 -1.85 6.31 -8.79
N ALA A 32 -1.60 5.00 -8.79
CA ALA A 32 -2.40 4.01 -8.06
C ALA A 32 -1.67 3.39 -6.87
N TYR A 33 -0.32 3.32 -6.91
CA TYR A 33 0.47 2.63 -5.89
C TYR A 33 1.56 3.53 -5.29
N CYS A 34 1.81 3.39 -3.99
CA CYS A 34 2.89 4.09 -3.29
C CYS A 34 4.26 3.43 -3.51
N SER A 35 5.32 4.18 -3.20
CA SER A 35 6.71 3.75 -3.38
C SER A 35 7.10 2.54 -2.54
N TYR A 36 6.43 2.27 -1.41
CA TYR A 36 6.70 1.06 -0.63
C TYR A 36 6.12 -0.20 -1.26
N CYS A 37 5.01 -0.08 -2.00
CA CYS A 37 4.30 -1.23 -2.56
C CYS A 37 4.72 -1.54 -3.99
N TYR A 38 5.13 -0.53 -4.75
CA TYR A 38 5.38 -0.66 -6.18
C TYR A 38 6.62 0.15 -6.58
N GLN A 39 7.63 -0.52 -7.11
CA GLN A 39 8.89 0.06 -7.52
C GLN A 39 9.33 -0.57 -8.84
N ASN A 40 9.79 0.27 -9.78
CA ASN A 40 10.35 -0.14 -11.07
C ASN A 40 9.44 -1.11 -11.83
N GLY A 41 8.13 -0.87 -11.82
CA GLY A 41 7.16 -1.70 -12.54
C GLY A 41 6.73 -2.98 -11.83
N SER A 42 7.23 -3.25 -10.61
CA SER A 42 6.97 -4.48 -9.88
C SER A 42 6.51 -4.23 -8.45
N PHE A 43 5.66 -5.13 -7.93
CA PHE A 43 5.30 -5.10 -6.52
C PHE A 43 6.45 -5.62 -5.66
N THR A 44 6.78 -4.88 -4.61
CA THR A 44 7.83 -5.25 -3.65
C THR A 44 7.45 -6.44 -2.78
N PHE A 45 6.15 -6.64 -2.58
CA PHE A 45 5.60 -7.74 -1.79
C PHE A 45 4.94 -8.78 -2.71
N ASN A 46 5.41 -10.02 -2.63
CA ASN A 46 4.86 -11.17 -3.36
C ASN A 46 4.31 -12.17 -2.35
N GLY A 47 2.98 -12.23 -2.22
CA GLY A 47 2.30 -13.10 -1.26
C GLY A 47 0.79 -12.90 -1.28
N THR A 48 0.11 -13.57 -0.34
CA THR A 48 -1.34 -13.51 -0.20
C THR A 48 -1.81 -12.22 0.50
N LEU A 49 -3.09 -11.88 0.33
CA LEU A 49 -3.73 -10.77 1.04
C LEU A 49 -3.57 -10.90 2.57
N LYS A 50 -3.62 -12.13 3.11
CA LYS A 50 -3.52 -12.38 4.55
C LYS A 50 -2.12 -12.04 5.07
N GLU A 51 -1.09 -12.50 4.38
CA GLU A 51 0.31 -12.19 4.71
C GLU A 51 0.58 -10.70 4.55
N PHE A 52 0.04 -10.07 3.51
CA PHE A 52 0.20 -8.64 3.29
C PHE A 52 -0.46 -7.80 4.38
N LYS A 53 -1.67 -8.17 4.83
CA LYS A 53 -2.35 -7.51 5.94
C LYS A 53 -1.52 -7.58 7.22
N GLU A 54 -0.97 -8.76 7.53
CA GLU A 54 -0.12 -8.91 8.71
C GLU A 54 1.18 -8.11 8.59
N HIS A 55 1.81 -8.11 7.42
CA HIS A 55 3.00 -7.30 7.14
C HIS A 55 2.73 -5.80 7.35
N CYS A 56 1.64 -5.27 6.77
CA CYS A 56 1.23 -3.88 6.98
C CYS A 56 0.92 -3.60 8.45
N ARG A 57 0.22 -4.52 9.14
CA ARG A 57 -0.10 -4.37 10.57
C ARG A 57 1.15 -4.26 11.43
N GLN A 58 2.12 -5.14 11.22
CA GLN A 58 3.40 -5.13 11.94
C GLN A 58 4.15 -3.82 11.70
N LYS A 59 4.28 -3.39 10.45
CA LYS A 59 4.93 -2.11 10.10
C LYS A 59 4.24 -0.90 10.72
N MET A 60 2.91 -0.91 10.81
CA MET A 60 2.16 0.17 11.48
C MET A 60 2.44 0.20 12.99
N ILE A 61 2.49 -0.96 13.64
CA ILE A 61 2.81 -1.08 15.07
C ILE A 61 4.24 -0.63 15.35
N GLU A 62 5.21 -1.03 14.51
CA GLU A 62 6.61 -0.57 14.59
C GLU A 62 6.73 0.95 14.48
N LYS A 63 5.87 1.59 13.68
CA LYS A 63 5.78 3.05 13.55
C LYS A 63 5.02 3.74 14.69
N GLY A 64 4.62 3.01 15.74
CA GLY A 64 3.94 3.55 16.91
C GLY A 64 2.41 3.65 16.77
N ILE A 65 1.82 3.11 15.71
CA ILE A 65 0.36 3.06 15.58
C ILE A 65 -0.18 1.96 16.49
N SER A 66 -1.21 2.30 17.30
CA SER A 66 -1.85 1.34 18.20
C SER A 66 -2.35 0.10 17.45
N LYS A 67 -2.17 -1.09 18.06
CA LYS A 67 -2.59 -2.39 17.51
C LYS A 67 -4.05 -2.41 17.07
N PHE A 68 -4.92 -1.68 17.77
CA PHE A 68 -6.34 -1.57 17.45
C PHE A 68 -6.57 -0.81 16.14
N ILE A 69 -5.89 0.34 15.95
CA ILE A 69 -5.99 1.13 14.71
C ILE A 69 -5.38 0.37 13.53
N ALA A 70 -4.21 -0.25 13.72
CA ALA A 70 -3.57 -1.07 12.70
C ALA A 70 -4.47 -2.24 12.26
N TRP A 71 -5.17 -2.87 13.21
CA TRP A 71 -6.15 -3.91 12.91
C TRP A 71 -7.37 -3.38 12.14
N LEU A 72 -7.94 -2.25 12.54
CA LEU A 72 -9.08 -1.64 11.86
C LEU A 72 -8.72 -1.27 10.41
N PHE A 73 -7.55 -0.68 10.20
CA PHE A 73 -7.04 -0.30 8.88
C PHE A 73 -6.85 -1.50 7.96
N THR A 74 -6.17 -2.55 8.44
CA THR A 74 -5.84 -3.72 7.62
C THR A 74 -7.07 -4.55 7.22
N ARG A 75 -8.21 -4.42 7.91
CA ARG A 75 -9.50 -4.99 7.45
C ARG A 75 -9.93 -4.43 6.09
N GLY A 76 -9.69 -3.15 5.83
CA GLY A 76 -10.08 -2.46 4.59
C GLY A 76 -9.26 -2.82 3.35
N ILE A 77 -8.03 -3.33 3.54
CA ILE A 77 -7.09 -3.62 2.45
C ILE A 77 -7.67 -4.58 1.40
N GLY A 78 -8.52 -5.52 1.81
CA GLY A 78 -9.14 -6.49 0.89
C GLY A 78 -10.11 -5.88 -0.13
N ARG A 79 -10.50 -4.60 0.03
CA ARG A 79 -11.40 -3.89 -0.89
C ARG A 79 -10.65 -3.04 -1.92
N LEU A 80 -9.33 -3.00 -1.87
CA LEU A 80 -8.50 -2.20 -2.77
C LEU A 80 -8.32 -2.90 -4.11
N ASP A 81 -8.06 -2.14 -5.18
CA ASP A 81 -8.06 -2.67 -6.55
C ASP A 81 -7.02 -3.78 -6.78
N ARG A 82 -5.88 -3.80 -6.06
CA ARG A 82 -4.90 -4.91 -6.15
C ARG A 82 -5.48 -6.25 -5.68
N TRP A 83 -6.36 -6.20 -4.69
CA TRP A 83 -6.85 -7.37 -3.96
C TRP A 83 -8.29 -7.73 -4.31
N LYS A 84 -9.02 -6.82 -4.98
CA LYS A 84 -10.28 -7.12 -5.64
C LYS A 84 -10.00 -8.09 -6.78
N LYS A 85 -10.53 -9.31 -6.64
CA LYS A 85 -10.82 -10.19 -7.78
C LYS A 85 -12.12 -9.74 -8.43
#